data_AF-A0AAV8ZKL3-F1
#
_entry.id   AF-A0AAV8ZKL3-F1
#
_cell.length_a   1.000
_cell.length_b   1.000
_cell.length_c   1.000
_cell.angle_alpha   90.00
_cell.angle_beta   90.00
_cell.angle_gamma   90.00
#
_symmetry.space_group_name_H-M   'P 1'
#
loop_
_entity.id
_entity.type
_entity.pdbx_description
1 polymer ?
#
loop_
_entity_poly.entity_id
_entity_poly.type
_entity_poly.pdbx_seq_one_letter_code
_entity_poly.pdbx_strand_id
1 'polypeptide(L)'
;MQPPKLNPEVRAAANELALKRDMRLIKIQAQMGACMSALGRALTLLLKEGKDEGEERNNLPLMELIGDAVRLLADFHHEESEFRQNLVSLNLDKSLRDMLNNTSLDGWLFGDNLSDRLKTAKAIEKSGEELKTRKKEVGKVTKKTGNTYPDEFQVWVGKKVQTVQKVQGRRGVKPYRQGSSRGLHPPRHYSVASRGKEKRRDR
;
A
#
# COMPACT_ATOMS: atom_id res chain seq x y z
N MET A 1 -24.48 -0.19 14.54
CA MET A 1 -23.12 0.31 14.30
C MET A 1 -22.82 0.17 12.81
N GLN A 2 -22.26 1.18 12.17
CA GLN A 2 -21.93 1.15 10.73
C GLN A 2 -20.41 1.26 10.54
N PRO A 3 -19.83 0.62 9.52
CA PRO A 3 -18.41 0.76 9.22
C PRO A 3 -18.06 2.19 8.78
N PRO A 4 -16.87 2.71 9.12
CA PRO A 4 -16.41 4.01 8.65
C PRO A 4 -16.17 3.99 7.13
N LYS A 5 -16.52 5.11 6.47
CA LYS A 5 -16.44 5.27 5.01
C LYS A 5 -15.00 5.56 4.58
N LEU A 6 -14.58 5.01 3.44
CA LEU A 6 -13.28 5.36 2.88
C LEU A 6 -13.30 6.79 2.33
N ASN A 7 -12.32 7.62 2.72
CA ASN A 7 -12.17 8.99 2.25
C ASN A 7 -12.02 9.06 0.72
N PRO A 8 -12.64 10.05 0.04
CA PRO A 8 -12.60 10.16 -1.42
C PRO A 8 -11.18 10.40 -1.95
N GLU A 9 -10.34 11.13 -1.21
CA GLU A 9 -8.94 11.37 -1.56
C GLU A 9 -8.14 10.07 -1.58
N VAL A 10 -8.33 9.23 -0.57
CA VAL A 10 -7.67 7.92 -0.48
C VAL A 10 -8.21 6.98 -1.54
N ARG A 11 -9.53 7.01 -1.81
CA ARG A 11 -10.13 6.25 -2.90
C ARG A 11 -9.53 6.61 -4.26
N ALA A 12 -9.25 7.90 -4.51
CA ALA A 12 -8.67 8.36 -5.76
C ALA A 12 -7.19 7.95 -5.92
N ALA A 13 -6.46 7.82 -4.80
CA ALA A 13 -5.05 7.44 -4.81
C ALA A 13 -4.82 5.91 -4.80
N ALA A 14 -5.74 5.14 -4.22
CA ALA A 14 -5.62 3.70 -4.09
C ALA A 14 -5.84 2.95 -5.41
N ASN A 15 -5.13 1.84 -5.60
CA ASN A 15 -5.34 0.94 -6.75
C ASN A 15 -6.63 0.11 -6.60
N GLU A 16 -7.13 -0.42 -7.72
CA GLU A 16 -8.40 -1.15 -7.77
C GLU A 16 -8.41 -2.43 -6.91
N LEU A 17 -7.27 -3.13 -6.82
CA LEU A 17 -7.15 -4.34 -6.00
C LEU A 17 -7.28 -4.02 -4.50
N ALA A 18 -6.68 -2.91 -4.04
CA ALA A 18 -6.80 -2.43 -2.68
C ALA A 18 -8.24 -2.02 -2.36
N LEU A 19 -8.91 -1.31 -3.28
CA LEU A 19 -10.31 -0.93 -3.13
C LEU A 19 -11.24 -2.15 -3.06
N LYS A 20 -11.02 -3.17 -3.90
CA LYS A 20 -11.81 -4.41 -3.88
C LYS A 20 -11.64 -5.17 -2.57
N ARG A 21 -10.44 -5.17 -2.00
CA ARG A 21 -10.17 -5.75 -0.67
C ARG A 21 -10.88 -4.96 0.43
N ASP A 22 -10.74 -3.64 0.46
CA ASP A 22 -11.41 -2.78 1.45
C ASP A 22 -12.93 -2.96 1.42
N MET A 23 -13.53 -3.03 0.22
CA MET A 23 -14.96 -3.32 0.03
C MET A 23 -15.41 -4.64 0.68
N ARG A 24 -14.55 -5.67 0.70
CA ARG A 24 -14.87 -6.93 1.39
C ARG A 24 -14.83 -6.74 2.91
N LEU A 25 -13.84 -6.01 3.42
CA LEU A 25 -13.70 -5.74 4.86
C LEU A 25 -14.86 -4.90 5.39
N ILE A 26 -15.33 -3.89 4.62
CA ILE A 26 -16.54 -3.12 4.95
C ILE A 26 -17.75 -4.04 5.15
N LYS A 27 -17.94 -5.04 4.29
CA LYS A 27 -19.07 -5.98 4.42
C LYS A 27 -18.97 -6.82 5.69
N ILE A 28 -17.76 -7.25 6.04
CA ILE A 28 -17.50 -8.03 7.26
C ILE A 28 -17.79 -7.16 8.50
N GLN A 29 -17.30 -5.93 8.57
CA GLN A 29 -17.64 -4.99 9.65
C GLN A 29 -19.15 -4.70 9.72
N ALA A 30 -19.82 -4.54 8.57
CA ALA A 30 -21.27 -4.32 8.54
C ALA A 30 -22.04 -5.52 9.12
N GLN A 31 -21.57 -6.75 8.86
CA GLN A 31 -22.15 -7.96 9.44
C GLN A 31 -21.97 -8.00 10.96
N MET A 32 -20.80 -7.59 11.50
CA MET A 32 -20.63 -7.44 12.96
C MET A 32 -21.62 -6.43 13.54
N GLY A 33 -21.79 -5.28 12.86
CA GLY A 33 -22.79 -4.27 13.22
C GLY A 33 -24.22 -4.83 13.27
N ALA A 34 -24.56 -5.71 12.33
CA ALA A 34 -25.84 -6.42 12.32
C ALA A 34 -25.95 -7.43 13.48
N CYS A 35 -24.89 -8.20 13.77
CA CYS A 35 -24.84 -9.12 14.91
C CYS A 35 -25.06 -8.39 16.23
N MET A 36 -24.36 -7.28 16.47
CA MET A 36 -24.56 -6.45 17.67
C MET A 36 -26.00 -5.93 17.76
N SER A 37 -26.61 -5.55 16.63
CA SER A 37 -28.00 -5.10 16.60
C SER A 37 -28.98 -6.23 16.93
N ALA A 38 -28.73 -7.44 16.47
CA ALA A 38 -29.53 -8.62 16.81
C ALA A 38 -29.39 -8.99 18.30
N LEU A 39 -28.17 -8.94 18.85
CA LEU A 39 -27.92 -9.16 20.28
C LEU A 39 -28.60 -8.09 21.16
N GLY A 40 -28.58 -6.82 20.74
CA GLY A 40 -29.31 -5.76 21.45
C GLY A 40 -30.82 -5.98 21.45
N ARG A 41 -31.38 -6.54 20.37
CA ARG A 41 -32.80 -6.95 20.34
C ARG A 41 -33.06 -8.13 21.27
N ALA A 42 -32.19 -9.14 21.28
CA ALA A 42 -32.30 -10.28 22.22
C ALA A 42 -32.28 -9.80 23.68
N LEU A 43 -31.36 -8.89 24.03
CA LEU A 43 -31.30 -8.28 25.35
C LEU A 43 -32.60 -7.53 25.70
N THR A 44 -33.17 -6.80 24.72
CA THR A 44 -34.45 -6.09 24.91
C THR A 44 -35.62 -7.05 25.16
N LEU A 45 -35.63 -8.24 24.55
CA LEU A 45 -36.66 -9.27 24.79
C LEU A 45 -36.52 -9.87 26.19
N LEU A 46 -35.30 -10.24 26.60
CA LEU A 46 -35.03 -10.78 27.94
C LEU A 46 -35.42 -9.81 29.06
N LEU A 47 -35.25 -8.50 28.84
CA LEU A 47 -35.67 -7.44 29.77
C LEU A 47 -37.19 -7.29 29.88
N LYS A 48 -37.95 -7.70 28.87
CA LYS A 48 -39.42 -7.63 28.86
C LYS A 48 -40.05 -8.88 29.47
N GLU A 49 -39.50 -10.06 29.20
CA GLU A 49 -40.01 -11.34 29.69
C GLU A 49 -40.04 -11.44 31.22
N GLY A 50 -39.13 -10.77 31.94
CA GLY A 50 -39.10 -10.77 33.41
C GLY A 50 -40.18 -9.93 34.10
N LYS A 51 -41.13 -9.33 33.36
CA LYS A 51 -42.17 -8.44 33.92
C LYS A 51 -43.59 -9.02 33.91
N ASP A 52 -43.85 -10.02 33.08
CA ASP A 52 -45.24 -10.39 32.73
C ASP A 52 -45.72 -11.71 33.35
N GLU A 53 -44.84 -12.51 33.96
CA GLU A 53 -45.22 -13.80 34.56
C GLU A 53 -44.68 -13.87 35.99
N GLY A 54 -45.53 -14.19 36.96
CA GLY A 54 -45.23 -14.19 38.41
C GLY A 54 -44.16 -15.18 38.88
N GLU A 55 -43.36 -15.74 37.98
CA GLU A 55 -42.11 -16.44 38.28
C GLU A 55 -40.92 -15.55 37.93
N GLU A 56 -40.09 -15.21 38.93
CA GLU A 56 -38.83 -14.51 38.66
C GLU A 56 -37.88 -15.40 37.83
N ARG A 57 -37.94 -15.27 36.51
CA ARG A 57 -36.88 -15.80 35.64
C ARG A 57 -35.62 -14.95 35.81
N ASN A 58 -34.60 -15.56 36.42
CA ASN A 58 -33.28 -14.95 36.50
C ASN A 58 -32.54 -15.02 35.14
N ASN A 59 -32.85 -14.07 34.26
CA ASN A 59 -32.19 -13.92 32.96
C ASN A 59 -30.80 -13.26 33.04
N LEU A 60 -30.36 -12.84 34.25
CA LEU A 60 -29.14 -12.07 34.44
C LEU A 60 -27.89 -12.74 33.85
N PRO A 61 -27.64 -14.06 34.03
CA PRO A 61 -26.45 -14.71 33.47
C PRO A 61 -26.42 -14.67 31.94
N LEU A 62 -27.59 -14.79 31.29
CA LEU A 62 -27.69 -14.72 29.83
C LEU A 62 -27.47 -13.29 29.33
N MET A 63 -27.97 -12.29 30.07
CA MET A 63 -27.75 -10.89 29.76
C MET A 63 -26.27 -10.50 29.87
N GLU A 64 -25.57 -11.02 30.89
CA GLU A 64 -24.12 -10.85 31.05
C GLU A 64 -23.35 -11.43 29.86
N LEU A 65 -23.65 -12.68 29.46
CA LEU A 65 -23.04 -13.31 28.29
C LEU A 65 -23.30 -12.54 26.98
N ILE A 66 -24.51 -12.01 26.80
CA ILE A 66 -24.82 -11.14 25.65
C ILE A 66 -24.00 -9.85 25.71
N GLY A 67 -23.88 -9.25 26.89
CA GLY A 67 -23.07 -8.06 27.11
C GLY A 67 -21.60 -8.29 26.74
N ASP A 68 -21.01 -9.40 27.18
CA ASP A 68 -19.64 -9.77 26.86
C ASP A 68 -19.46 -10.03 25.36
N ALA A 69 -20.42 -10.72 24.71
CA ALA A 69 -20.40 -10.93 23.27
C ALA A 69 -20.45 -9.60 22.49
N VAL A 70 -21.28 -8.64 22.92
CA VAL A 70 -21.36 -7.32 22.28
C VAL A 70 -20.06 -6.53 22.45
N ARG A 71 -19.42 -6.58 23.62
CA ARG A 71 -18.10 -5.94 23.86
C ARG A 71 -17.04 -6.51 22.92
N LEU A 72 -16.91 -7.83 22.85
CA LEU A 72 -15.97 -8.49 21.93
C LEU A 72 -16.22 -8.14 20.46
N LEU A 73 -17.48 -8.07 20.04
CA LEU A 73 -17.83 -7.65 18.68
C LEU A 73 -17.51 -6.17 18.42
N ALA A 74 -17.67 -5.31 19.42
CA ALA A 74 -17.32 -3.90 19.32
C ALA A 74 -15.81 -3.71 19.20
N ASP A 75 -15.02 -4.44 20.00
CA ASP A 75 -13.56 -4.45 19.93
C ASP A 75 -13.10 -4.94 18.55
N PHE A 76 -13.66 -6.06 18.07
CA PHE A 76 -13.32 -6.58 16.75
C PHE A 76 -13.73 -5.64 15.61
N HIS A 77 -14.87 -4.95 15.74
CA HIS A 77 -15.28 -3.93 14.77
C HIS A 77 -14.30 -2.75 14.74
N HIS A 78 -13.75 -2.36 15.90
CA HIS A 78 -12.72 -1.31 15.99
C HIS A 78 -11.39 -1.78 15.39
N GLU A 79 -10.89 -2.95 15.76
CA GLU A 79 -9.66 -3.53 15.21
C GLU A 79 -9.71 -3.66 13.69
N GLU A 80 -10.86 -4.07 13.12
CA GLU A 80 -11.04 -4.11 11.67
C GLU A 80 -10.90 -2.72 11.03
N SER A 81 -11.25 -1.64 11.73
CA SER A 81 -11.09 -0.28 11.21
C SER A 81 -9.61 0.10 11.13
N GLU A 82 -8.83 -0.20 12.18
CA GLU A 82 -7.38 -0.01 12.17
C GLU A 82 -6.70 -0.90 11.13
N PHE A 83 -7.14 -2.16 11.01
CA PHE A 83 -6.64 -3.08 10.00
C PHE A 83 -6.90 -2.57 8.57
N ARG A 84 -8.10 -2.02 8.32
CA ARG A 84 -8.43 -1.35 7.05
C ARG A 84 -7.54 -0.14 6.80
N GLN A 85 -7.32 0.73 7.80
CA GLN A 85 -6.40 1.87 7.68
C GLN A 85 -5.01 1.39 7.25
N ASN A 86 -4.47 0.38 7.94
CA ASN A 86 -3.15 -0.17 7.66
C ASN A 86 -3.05 -0.74 6.25
N LEU A 87 -4.00 -1.60 5.84
CA LEU A 87 -3.97 -2.24 4.53
C LEU A 87 -4.11 -1.27 3.36
N VAL A 88 -4.99 -0.28 3.48
CA VAL A 88 -5.16 0.74 2.45
C VAL A 88 -3.88 1.57 2.35
N SER A 89 -3.31 1.96 3.50
CA SER A 89 -2.08 2.75 3.61
C SER A 89 -0.86 2.09 2.97
N LEU A 90 -0.77 0.76 2.92
CA LEU A 90 0.33 0.03 2.25
C LEU A 90 0.39 0.27 0.73
N ASN A 91 -0.72 0.70 0.12
CA ASN A 91 -0.82 0.88 -1.33
C ASN A 91 -0.67 2.36 -1.76
N LEU A 92 -0.39 3.25 -0.82
CA LEU A 92 -0.26 4.68 -1.05
C LEU A 92 1.21 5.10 -1.09
N ASP A 93 1.46 6.27 -1.68
CA ASP A 93 2.78 6.88 -1.64
C ASP A 93 3.18 7.27 -0.21
N LYS A 94 4.49 7.34 0.04
CA LYS A 94 5.01 7.59 1.39
C LYS A 94 4.51 8.91 1.98
N SER A 95 4.39 9.96 1.17
CA SER A 95 3.93 11.28 1.63
C SER A 95 2.49 11.20 2.13
N LEU A 96 1.58 10.65 1.31
CA LEU A 96 0.20 10.45 1.71
C LEU A 96 0.08 9.53 2.92
N ARG A 97 0.84 8.43 2.97
CA ARG A 97 0.83 7.51 4.09
C ARG A 97 1.23 8.18 5.40
N ASP A 98 2.29 8.99 5.39
CA ASP A 98 2.76 9.70 6.58
C ASP A 98 1.72 10.72 7.07
N MET A 99 0.93 11.32 6.16
CA MET A 99 -0.20 12.18 6.50
C MET A 99 -1.41 11.44 7.06
N LEU A 100 -1.60 10.17 6.74
CA LEU A 100 -2.74 9.36 7.21
C LEU A 100 -2.49 8.70 8.57
N ASN A 101 -1.23 8.67 9.03
CA ASN A 101 -0.87 8.19 10.36
C ASN A 101 -1.57 9.02 11.45
N ASN A 102 -1.92 8.36 12.56
CA ASN A 102 -2.56 8.96 13.73
C ASN A 102 -3.82 9.78 13.37
N THR A 103 -4.65 9.25 12.47
CA THR A 103 -5.96 9.84 12.14
C THR A 103 -7.02 9.31 13.10
N SER A 104 -7.96 10.18 13.49
CA SER A 104 -9.12 9.77 14.26
C SER A 104 -10.04 8.88 13.42
N LEU A 105 -10.53 7.80 14.03
CA LEU A 105 -11.55 6.94 13.46
C LEU A 105 -12.92 7.55 13.75
N ASP A 106 -13.41 8.36 12.80
CA ASP A 106 -14.72 9.02 12.87
C ASP A 106 -15.70 8.36 11.88
N GLY A 107 -16.67 9.12 11.35
CA GLY A 107 -17.54 8.64 10.26
C GLY A 107 -16.76 8.24 9.00
N TRP A 108 -15.52 8.71 8.88
CA TRP A 108 -14.57 8.39 7.83
C TRP A 108 -13.36 7.65 8.37
N LEU A 109 -12.81 6.74 7.55
CA LEU A 109 -11.73 5.83 7.92
C LEU A 109 -10.45 6.56 8.31
N PHE A 110 -10.20 7.75 7.76
CA PHE A 110 -9.05 8.59 8.09
C PHE A 110 -9.47 9.96 8.65
N GLY A 111 -10.68 10.02 9.21
CA GLY A 111 -11.28 11.23 9.76
C GLY A 111 -11.80 12.21 8.71
N ASP A 112 -12.70 13.08 9.14
CA ASP A 112 -13.44 14.01 8.29
C ASP A 112 -12.56 15.15 7.79
N ASN A 113 -11.51 15.48 8.56
CA ASN A 113 -10.61 16.62 8.33
C ASN A 113 -9.45 16.29 7.37
N LEU A 114 -9.45 15.13 6.71
CA LEU A 114 -8.36 14.72 5.83
C LEU A 114 -8.10 15.72 4.70
N SER A 115 -9.18 16.25 4.10
CA SER A 115 -9.09 17.22 3.00
C SER A 115 -8.33 18.47 3.40
N ASP A 116 -8.62 19.00 4.60
CA ASP A 116 -7.99 20.21 5.11
C ASP A 116 -6.56 19.96 5.56
N ARG A 117 -6.26 18.78 6.13
CA ARG A 117 -4.88 18.33 6.39
C ARG A 117 -4.07 18.31 5.10
N LEU A 118 -4.62 17.78 4.00
CA LEU A 118 -3.92 17.70 2.72
C LEU A 118 -3.65 19.08 2.11
N LYS A 119 -4.62 20.01 2.18
CA LYS A 119 -4.42 21.39 1.73
C LYS A 119 -3.35 22.10 2.56
N THR A 120 -3.41 21.93 3.88
CA THR A 120 -2.46 22.53 4.81
C THR A 120 -1.05 22.00 4.57
N ALA A 121 -0.89 20.69 4.39
CA ALA A 121 0.39 20.06 4.08
C ALA A 121 0.99 20.62 2.78
N LYS A 122 0.19 20.74 1.71
CA LYS A 122 0.64 21.35 0.45
C LYS A 122 1.03 22.82 0.59
N ALA A 123 0.28 23.59 1.39
CA ALA A 123 0.61 24.99 1.67
C ALA A 123 1.92 25.13 2.46
N ILE A 124 2.16 24.23 3.42
CA ILE A 124 3.41 24.16 4.18
C ILE A 124 4.59 23.77 3.27
N GLU A 125 4.42 22.75 2.43
CA GLU A 125 5.45 22.34 1.46
C GLU A 125 5.85 23.49 0.54
N LYS A 126 4.87 24.20 -0.04
CA LYS A 126 5.11 25.37 -0.88
C LYS A 126 5.83 26.49 -0.13
N SER A 127 5.36 26.83 1.07
CA SER A 127 6.00 27.85 1.91
C SER A 127 7.44 27.46 2.27
N GLY A 128 7.68 26.17 2.56
CA GLY A 128 9.00 25.63 2.85
C GLY A 128 9.95 25.68 1.65
N GLU A 129 9.45 25.47 0.43
CA GLU A 129 10.24 25.63 -0.80
C GLU A 129 10.63 27.09 -1.06
N GLU A 130 9.75 28.05 -0.78
CA GLU A 130 10.03 29.47 -0.90
C GLU A 130 11.08 29.95 0.14
N LEU A 131 11.07 29.37 1.34
CA LEU A 131 12.01 29.67 2.42
C LEU A 131 13.39 29.01 2.23
N LYS A 132 13.49 27.91 1.48
CA LYS A 132 14.78 27.34 1.08
C LYS A 132 15.49 28.37 0.21
N THR A 133 16.51 29.02 0.75
CA THR A 133 17.35 29.95 0.00
C THR A 133 17.79 29.26 -1.29
N ARG A 134 17.29 29.76 -2.43
CA ARG A 134 17.78 29.32 -3.74
C ARG A 134 19.28 29.57 -3.72
N LYS A 135 20.08 28.49 -3.66
CA LYS A 135 21.51 28.57 -3.88
C LYS A 135 21.64 29.21 -5.26
N LYS A 136 22.05 30.48 -5.31
CA LYS A 136 22.22 31.20 -6.57
C LYS A 136 23.10 30.32 -7.45
N GLU A 137 22.54 29.79 -8.53
CA GLU A 137 23.36 29.29 -9.62
C GLU A 137 24.17 30.50 -10.09
N VAL A 138 25.45 30.52 -9.72
CA VAL A 138 26.41 31.45 -10.28
C VAL A 138 26.44 31.11 -11.76
N GLY A 139 25.75 31.95 -12.55
CA GLY A 139 25.66 31.79 -13.99
C GLY A 139 27.05 31.59 -14.56
N LYS A 140 27.23 30.48 -15.30
CA LYS A 140 28.43 30.29 -16.11
C LYS A 140 28.44 31.38 -17.18
N VAL A 141 29.23 32.43 -16.94
CA VAL A 141 29.59 33.40 -17.97
C VAL A 141 30.25 32.64 -19.11
N THR A 142 29.53 32.50 -20.21
CA THR A 142 30.04 31.90 -21.44
C THR A 142 30.98 32.91 -22.08
N LYS A 143 32.28 32.75 -21.88
CA LYS A 143 33.28 33.50 -22.64
C LYS A 143 33.27 32.99 -24.08
N LYS A 144 32.79 33.81 -25.00
CA LYS A 144 32.99 33.60 -26.45
C LYS A 144 34.47 33.83 -26.75
N THR A 145 35.22 32.77 -27.04
CA THR A 145 36.56 32.88 -27.64
C THR A 145 36.38 33.20 -29.13
N GLY A 146 36.67 34.43 -29.50
CA GLY A 146 36.87 34.81 -30.90
C GLY A 146 38.19 34.22 -31.40
N ASN A 147 38.13 33.44 -32.47
CA ASN A 147 39.31 33.02 -33.20
C ASN A 147 39.80 34.18 -34.07
N THR A 148 40.97 34.72 -33.78
CA THR A 148 41.75 35.45 -34.77
C THR A 148 43.23 35.29 -34.43
N TYR A 149 43.95 34.52 -35.22
CA TYR A 149 45.40 34.62 -35.39
C TYR A 149 45.76 34.43 -36.86
N PRO A 150 46.87 35.04 -37.32
CA PRO A 150 47.04 35.49 -38.69
C PRO A 150 47.74 34.46 -39.56
N ASP A 151 47.62 34.75 -40.85
CA ASP A 151 48.19 34.14 -42.04
C ASP A 151 49.73 34.16 -42.03
N GLU A 152 50.42 33.02 -41.88
CA GLU A 152 51.68 32.72 -42.60
C GLU A 152 52.20 31.26 -42.40
N PHE A 153 52.14 30.47 -43.49
CA PHE A 153 53.02 29.37 -43.95
C PHE A 153 53.35 28.12 -43.09
N GLN A 154 52.98 26.93 -43.59
CA GLN A 154 53.90 25.91 -44.17
C GLN A 154 53.17 24.64 -44.74
N VAL A 155 53.01 24.65 -46.07
CA VAL A 155 53.06 23.61 -47.15
C VAL A 155 53.02 22.07 -46.85
N TRP A 156 52.03 21.41 -47.50
CA TRP A 156 51.96 20.09 -48.22
C TRP A 156 52.21 18.77 -47.45
N VAL A 157 51.40 17.71 -47.57
CA VAL A 157 51.20 16.83 -48.75
C VAL A 157 49.83 16.12 -48.69
N GLY A 158 49.14 16.04 -49.83
CA GLY A 158 47.77 15.55 -49.93
C GLY A 158 47.55 14.03 -49.93
N LYS A 159 46.26 13.64 -49.86
CA LYS A 159 45.61 12.71 -50.80
C LYS A 159 44.12 12.54 -50.50
N LYS A 160 43.36 12.71 -51.59
CA LYS A 160 41.96 12.41 -51.93
C LYS A 160 41.09 11.61 -50.94
N VAL A 161 39.90 12.16 -50.74
CA VAL A 161 38.66 11.48 -50.35
C VAL A 161 38.19 10.58 -51.49
N GLN A 162 37.89 9.31 -51.20
CA GLN A 162 36.90 8.53 -51.94
C GLN A 162 36.13 7.59 -51.01
N THR A 163 34.82 7.71 -51.14
CA THR A 163 33.72 6.92 -50.57
C THR A 163 33.60 5.57 -51.26
N VAL A 164 33.44 4.48 -50.52
CA VAL A 164 32.76 3.26 -50.99
C VAL A 164 32.01 2.60 -49.82
N GLN A 165 30.68 2.60 -49.88
CA GLN A 165 29.79 1.76 -49.08
C GLN A 165 29.01 0.82 -50.01
N LYS A 166 29.12 -0.49 -49.79
CA LYS A 166 28.22 -1.62 -50.11
C LYS A 166 29.05 -2.92 -49.91
N VAL A 167 28.61 -4.09 -49.47
CA VAL A 167 27.36 -4.69 -48.98
C VAL A 167 27.73 -6.14 -48.52
N GLN A 168 27.01 -6.69 -47.53
CA GLN A 168 26.81 -8.13 -47.19
C GLN A 168 27.98 -9.07 -46.83
N GLY A 169 27.85 -9.79 -45.70
CA GLY A 169 28.39 -11.16 -45.59
C GLY A 169 28.86 -11.68 -44.21
N ARG A 170 27.91 -12.06 -43.33
CA ARG A 170 27.90 -13.27 -42.47
C ARG A 170 29.20 -13.79 -41.78
N ARG A 171 29.15 -13.84 -40.43
CA ARG A 171 29.43 -14.98 -39.49
C ARG A 171 30.34 -14.60 -38.31
N GLY A 172 29.98 -15.08 -37.11
CA GLY A 172 30.94 -15.33 -36.03
C GLY A 172 30.59 -14.67 -34.69
N VAL A 173 29.77 -15.33 -33.87
CA VAL A 173 29.56 -14.98 -32.45
C VAL A 173 30.46 -15.87 -31.59
N LYS A 174 31.25 -15.24 -30.70
CA LYS A 174 31.72 -15.62 -29.34
C LYS A 174 33.15 -15.09 -29.07
N PRO A 175 33.64 -15.01 -27.81
CA PRO A 175 32.97 -15.06 -26.51
C PRO A 175 33.41 -13.95 -25.51
N TYR A 176 32.66 -13.78 -24.42
CA TYR A 176 33.03 -12.99 -23.25
C TYR A 176 33.99 -13.77 -22.33
N ARG A 177 34.95 -13.05 -21.76
CA ARG A 177 36.12 -13.53 -20.99
C ARG A 177 35.74 -13.96 -19.57
N GLN A 178 36.36 -15.06 -19.11
CA GLN A 178 36.22 -15.72 -17.81
C GLN A 178 36.91 -14.98 -16.64
N GLY A 179 36.45 -15.30 -15.42
CA GLY A 179 37.22 -15.23 -14.15
C GLY A 179 36.36 -14.75 -12.97
N SER A 180 35.65 -15.62 -12.21
CA SER A 180 36.11 -16.44 -11.05
C SER A 180 36.35 -15.60 -9.78
N SER A 181 35.86 -15.86 -8.56
CA SER A 181 35.06 -16.93 -7.93
C SER A 181 34.63 -16.48 -6.52
N ARG A 182 33.59 -17.15 -5.95
CA ARG A 182 33.20 -17.39 -4.53
C ARG A 182 31.68 -17.16 -4.38
N GLY A 183 30.83 -18.20 -4.51
CA GLY A 183 30.43 -19.19 -3.48
C GLY A 183 29.07 -18.74 -2.89
N LEU A 184 28.05 -19.54 -2.56
CA LEU A 184 27.73 -20.96 -2.48
C LEU A 184 26.18 -21.04 -2.44
N HIS A 185 25.53 -21.91 -3.22
CA HIS A 185 24.12 -22.30 -3.01
C HIS A 185 24.02 -23.84 -3.08
N PRO A 186 23.30 -24.51 -2.17
CA PRO A 186 23.10 -25.95 -2.21
C PRO A 186 21.98 -26.37 -3.18
N PRO A 187 22.03 -27.57 -3.80
CA PRO A 187 20.97 -28.07 -4.68
C PRO A 187 19.83 -28.76 -3.91
N ARG A 188 18.59 -28.51 -4.32
CA ARG A 188 17.38 -29.23 -3.88
C ARG A 188 17.30 -30.60 -4.57
N HIS A 189 17.20 -31.67 -3.77
CA HIS A 189 16.73 -32.99 -4.23
C HIS A 189 15.24 -33.14 -3.96
N TYR A 190 14.45 -33.46 -4.99
CA TYR A 190 13.12 -34.06 -4.84
C TYR A 190 13.22 -35.53 -5.26
N SER A 191 12.86 -36.45 -4.34
CA SER A 191 12.71 -37.88 -4.58
C SER A 191 11.21 -38.22 -4.61
N VAL A 192 10.83 -39.10 -5.53
CA VAL A 192 9.46 -39.51 -5.83
C VAL A 192 9.18 -40.91 -5.27
N ALA A 193 8.02 -41.03 -4.62
CA ALA A 193 7.15 -42.20 -4.41
C ALA A 193 7.68 -43.46 -3.69
N SER A 194 6.91 -43.91 -2.69
CA SER A 194 6.35 -45.27 -2.67
C SER A 194 5.12 -45.40 -1.75
N ARG A 195 4.17 -46.21 -2.24
CA ARG A 195 2.86 -46.60 -1.70
C ARG A 195 2.97 -47.42 -0.39
N GLY A 196 1.93 -47.33 0.46
CA GLY A 196 1.70 -48.28 1.57
C GLY A 196 0.30 -48.16 2.20
N LYS A 197 -0.58 -49.07 1.79
CA LYS A 197 -1.94 -49.46 2.22
C LYS A 197 -2.43 -49.24 3.68
N GLU A 198 -3.68 -48.76 3.78
CA GLU A 198 -4.86 -49.40 4.44
C GLU A 198 -4.86 -49.74 5.95
N LYS A 199 -5.81 -49.12 6.70
CA LYS A 199 -6.87 -49.85 7.43
C LYS A 199 -7.96 -48.93 8.00
N ARG A 200 -9.21 -49.26 7.65
CA ARG A 200 -10.44 -48.90 8.37
C ARG A 200 -10.40 -49.42 9.82
N ARG A 201 -11.05 -48.70 10.74
CA ARG A 201 -11.78 -49.31 11.86
C ARG A 201 -12.90 -48.38 12.33
N ASP A 202 -14.12 -48.87 12.16
CA ASP A 202 -15.32 -48.46 12.87
C ASP A 202 -15.20 -48.75 14.38
N ARG A 203 -15.69 -47.83 15.21
CA ARG A 203 -16.56 -48.12 16.34
C ARG A 203 -17.19 -46.85 16.87
#